data_AF-A0A0G2BIR7-F1
#
_entry.id   AF-A0A0G2BIR7-F1
#
_cell.length_a   1.000
_cell.length_b   1.000
_cell.length_c   1.000
_cell.angle_alpha   90.00
_cell.angle_beta   90.00
_cell.angle_gamma   90.00
#
_symmetry.space_group_name_H-M   'P 1'
#
loop_
_entity.id
_entity.type
_entity.pdbx_description
1 polymer ?
#
loop_
_entity_poly.entity_id
_entity_poly.type
_entity_poly.pdbx_seq_one_letter_code
_entity_poly.pdbx_strand_id
1 'polypeptide(L)'
;MNASARCPKAAHCWRCGVWLPDSEWGDGDGYGNGDGCGYGDGWGYGNGFGNGSGDGGGYGDGGGYGDGDDPVCPDCNKNFRPPQRWPEDQTFVCLKCGIVTHGYFCIDGNYNNNGYCLEPVGDLVFACRDALACAIRVMRNSVSQEIQMSEFNVVVIQLGKIGKHPNADTLSITHVLGDYPVILRTGDFQEGDLAVYIPVDALVPVADSRFAFLASEAKDGIARIKAKRLRGIFSLGLLVKSDPMWIVGQNVQSDLGIKKYEPPEPVNFGGDNEKDPGFLPCYTDVEGLRKWPNLLQAGEQIVISEKIHGANARFVWQNDRLWVGSHTCIKKRDANNLWWKAALQEKLEEKLALHPGIAFYAEVYGQVQDLKYGAGKAELRLAFFDAMNIVTRKYLDWQEFKDLADSLGLQRVPGLYEGPWSQELRALAEGRSTIAGAEHIREGLVVKPVRERFDLECGRVILKLVGEGYHLRKSA
;
A
#
# COMPACT_ATOMS: atom_id res chain seq x y z
N MET A 1 -24.96 8.71 23.32
CA MET A 1 -23.65 9.19 23.84
C MET A 1 -23.05 8.01 24.58
N ASN A 2 -21.90 7.42 24.26
CA ASN A 2 -20.85 7.68 23.30
C ASN A 2 -20.34 6.32 22.80
N ALA A 3 -19.91 6.28 21.54
CA ALA A 3 -19.34 5.11 20.91
C ALA A 3 -18.01 4.72 21.59
N SER A 4 -17.87 3.45 21.96
CA SER A 4 -16.61 2.84 22.36
C SER A 4 -15.91 2.26 21.14
N ALA A 5 -14.75 2.81 20.79
CA ALA A 5 -13.84 2.19 19.84
C ALA A 5 -12.99 1.16 20.59
N ARG A 6 -13.24 -0.12 20.33
CA ARG A 6 -12.42 -1.25 20.78
C ARG A 6 -11.17 -1.34 19.91
N CYS A 7 -9.99 -1.47 20.54
CA CYS A 7 -8.73 -1.82 19.88
C CYS A 7 -8.28 -3.18 20.46
N PRO A 8 -8.19 -4.28 19.68
CA PRO A 8 -7.68 -5.54 20.20
C PRO A 8 -6.18 -5.62 19.94
N LYS A 9 -5.35 -5.64 20.98
CA LYS A 9 -3.95 -6.09 20.85
C LYS A 9 -3.74 -7.31 21.73
N ALA A 10 -3.80 -8.47 21.07
CA ALA A 10 -3.48 -9.78 21.62
C ALA A 10 -1.96 -9.98 21.73
N ALA A 11 -1.53 -10.70 22.76
CA ALA A 11 -0.14 -11.12 22.96
C ALA A 11 0.17 -12.43 22.22
N HIS A 12 1.42 -12.61 21.77
CA HIS A 12 1.91 -13.85 21.17
C HIS A 12 3.23 -14.29 21.80
N CYS A 13 3.50 -15.60 21.83
CA CYS A 13 4.76 -16.13 22.34
C CYS A 13 5.89 -15.90 21.31
N TRP A 14 6.89 -15.11 21.67
CA TRP A 14 8.01 -14.73 20.80
C TRP A 14 8.93 -15.89 20.37
N ARG A 15 8.82 -17.07 21.00
CA ARG A 15 9.67 -18.24 20.70
C ARG A 15 8.99 -19.32 19.86
N CYS A 16 7.68 -19.52 19.98
CA CYS A 16 6.94 -20.52 19.20
C CYS A 16 5.84 -19.93 18.29
N GLY A 17 5.55 -18.63 18.40
CA GLY A 17 4.62 -17.95 17.50
C GLY A 17 3.13 -18.29 17.68
N VAL A 18 2.77 -19.05 18.72
CA VAL A 18 1.37 -19.41 19.01
C VAL A 18 0.63 -18.21 19.63
N TRP A 19 -0.60 -17.99 19.16
CA TRP A 19 -1.51 -16.94 19.61
C TRP A 19 -2.33 -17.39 20.82
N LEU A 20 -2.48 -16.52 21.81
CA LEU A 20 -3.42 -16.73 22.92
C LEU A 20 -4.65 -15.84 22.69
N PRO A 21 -5.81 -16.40 22.29
CA PRO A 21 -7.06 -15.69 22.46
C PRO A 21 -7.40 -15.68 23.96
N ASP A 22 -7.77 -14.51 24.47
CA ASP A 22 -8.41 -14.32 25.79
C ASP A 22 -7.49 -14.11 27.02
N SER A 23 -6.34 -13.44 26.89
CA SER A 23 -5.65 -12.88 28.06
C SER A 23 -6.38 -11.61 28.57
N GLU A 24 -7.41 -11.78 29.38
CA GLU A 24 -8.01 -10.68 30.15
C GLU A 24 -7.07 -10.30 31.30
N TRP A 25 -6.55 -9.08 31.29
CA TRP A 25 -5.98 -8.45 32.48
C TRP A 25 -7.15 -7.80 33.23
N GLY A 26 -7.45 -8.27 34.43
CA GLY A 26 -8.40 -7.64 35.34
C GLY A 26 -7.65 -6.78 36.35
N ASP A 27 -7.86 -5.47 36.32
CA ASP A 27 -7.60 -4.60 37.48
C ASP A 27 -8.85 -4.64 38.35
N GLY A 28 -8.75 -5.30 39.51
CA GLY A 28 -9.79 -5.31 40.53
C GLY A 28 -9.31 -4.58 41.77
N ASP A 29 -9.83 -3.37 42.02
CA ASP A 29 -9.75 -2.75 43.35
C ASP A 29 -10.81 -3.38 44.25
N GLY A 30 -10.37 -4.22 45.20
CA GLY A 30 -11.23 -4.82 46.21
C GLY A 30 -10.73 -4.50 47.62
N TYR A 31 -11.53 -3.77 48.40
CA TYR A 31 -11.34 -3.69 49.85
C TYR A 31 -11.97 -4.91 50.52
N GLY A 32 -11.17 -5.70 51.23
CA GLY A 32 -11.64 -6.80 52.07
C GLY A 32 -10.91 -6.80 53.42
N ASN A 33 -11.66 -6.71 54.51
CA ASN A 33 -11.17 -7.01 55.85
C ASN A 33 -11.13 -8.53 56.05
N GLY A 34 -9.99 -9.07 56.47
CA GLY A 34 -9.85 -10.47 56.84
C GLY A 34 -8.79 -10.67 57.92
N ASP A 35 -9.24 -11.06 59.11
CA ASP A 35 -8.39 -11.54 60.20
C ASP A 35 -7.78 -12.90 59.82
N GLY A 36 -6.47 -13.05 59.96
CA GLY A 36 -5.79 -14.32 59.70
C GLY A 36 -4.40 -14.40 60.31
N CYS A 37 -4.25 -15.26 61.31
CA CYS A 37 -2.99 -15.61 61.95
C CYS A 37 -2.28 -16.74 61.17
N GLY A 38 -0.98 -16.61 60.94
CA GLY A 38 -0.17 -17.63 60.27
C GLY A 38 1.30 -17.57 60.69
N TYR A 39 1.82 -18.69 61.19
CA TYR A 39 3.21 -18.91 61.56
C TYR A 39 4.05 -19.35 60.34
N GLY A 40 5.29 -18.91 60.26
CA GLY A 40 6.26 -19.44 59.29
C GLY A 40 7.68 -18.91 59.51
N ASP A 41 8.61 -19.83 59.75
CA ASP A 41 10.01 -19.57 60.11
C ASP A 41 10.85 -19.08 58.92
N GLY A 42 11.54 -17.95 59.09
CA GLY A 42 12.54 -17.44 58.15
C GLY A 42 13.97 -17.69 58.64
N TRP A 43 14.82 -18.28 57.80
CA TRP A 43 16.28 -18.28 57.99
C TRP A 43 16.88 -17.18 57.12
N GLY A 44 17.23 -16.05 57.73
CA GLY A 44 17.99 -14.98 57.08
C GLY A 44 19.50 -15.17 57.30
N TYR A 45 20.29 -15.10 56.23
CA TYR A 45 21.73 -14.89 56.33
C TYR A 45 22.00 -13.38 56.41
N GLY A 46 22.26 -12.89 57.62
CA GLY A 46 22.75 -11.54 57.88
C GLY A 46 23.89 -11.59 58.90
N ASN A 47 25.02 -10.96 58.58
CA ASN A 47 26.07 -10.68 59.54
C ASN A 47 25.64 -9.49 60.41
N GLY A 48 25.22 -9.73 61.65
CA GLY A 48 24.91 -8.69 62.62
C GLY A 48 24.53 -9.25 63.98
N PHE A 49 25.19 -8.78 65.04
CA PHE A 49 24.91 -9.13 66.43
C PHE A 49 23.72 -8.31 66.95
N GLY A 50 22.73 -8.97 67.57
CA GLY A 50 21.70 -8.29 68.37
C GLY A 50 20.61 -9.25 68.86
N ASN A 51 20.56 -9.47 70.17
CA ASN A 51 19.44 -10.13 70.86
C ASN A 51 18.37 -9.08 71.23
N GLY A 52 17.10 -9.39 70.99
CA GLY A 52 15.98 -8.61 71.53
C GLY A 52 14.62 -9.20 71.16
N SER A 53 13.94 -9.76 72.15
CA SER A 53 12.52 -10.12 72.08
C SER A 53 11.68 -8.87 72.39
N GLY A 54 10.63 -8.63 71.60
CA GLY A 54 9.66 -7.59 71.88
C GLY A 54 8.32 -7.87 71.19
N ASP A 55 7.27 -8.01 71.99
CA ASP A 55 5.89 -7.99 71.52
C ASP A 55 5.48 -6.54 71.23
N GLY A 56 5.11 -6.26 69.99
CA GLY A 56 4.61 -4.96 69.56
C GLY A 56 3.53 -5.13 68.52
N GLY A 57 2.29 -4.82 68.90
CA GLY A 57 1.19 -4.68 67.95
C GLY A 57 1.40 -3.41 67.12
N GLY A 58 1.61 -3.57 65.82
CA GLY A 58 1.65 -2.48 64.84
C GLY A 58 0.60 -2.71 63.77
N TYR A 59 -0.21 -1.69 63.48
CA TYR A 59 -0.92 -1.60 62.21
C TYR A 59 0.07 -1.11 61.17
N GLY A 60 0.37 -1.96 60.19
CA GLY A 60 1.15 -1.59 59.02
C GLY A 60 0.32 -1.85 57.77
N ASP A 61 0.16 -0.84 56.92
CA ASP A 61 -0.25 -1.03 55.53
C ASP A 61 0.93 -1.64 54.79
N GLY A 62 0.92 -2.97 54.68
CA GLY A 62 1.85 -3.71 53.83
C GLY A 62 1.23 -3.89 52.45
N GLY A 63 1.75 -3.18 51.44
CA GLY A 63 1.59 -3.61 50.06
C GLY A 63 2.42 -4.88 49.84
N GLY A 64 1.77 -6.04 49.86
CA GLY A 64 2.40 -7.30 49.46
C GLY A 64 2.31 -7.47 47.94
N TYR A 65 3.45 -7.62 47.28
CA TYR A 65 3.47 -8.29 45.98
C TYR A 65 3.38 -9.79 46.27
N GLY A 66 2.19 -10.37 46.11
CA GLY A 66 2.09 -11.81 45.96
C GLY A 66 2.54 -12.18 44.56
N ASP A 67 3.61 -12.98 44.46
CA ASP A 67 3.89 -13.73 43.23
C ASP A 67 2.78 -14.79 43.11
N GLY A 68 1.64 -14.41 42.52
CA GLY A 68 0.71 -15.39 41.99
C GLY A 68 1.46 -16.20 40.93
N ASP A 69 1.32 -17.53 40.97
CA ASP A 69 2.02 -18.42 40.05
C ASP A 69 1.86 -17.94 38.59
N ASP A 70 2.98 -17.59 37.96
CA ASP A 70 3.02 -17.19 36.56
C ASP A 70 2.37 -18.29 35.69
N PRO A 71 1.48 -17.94 34.74
CA PRO A 71 0.87 -18.92 33.87
C PRO A 71 1.95 -19.65 33.05
N VAL A 72 2.07 -20.96 33.27
CA VAL A 72 2.98 -21.83 32.54
C VAL A 72 2.42 -22.09 31.13
N CYS A 73 3.23 -21.88 30.10
CA CYS A 73 2.85 -22.21 28.73
C CYS A 73 2.61 -23.74 28.59
N PRO A 74 1.41 -24.20 28.18
CA PRO A 74 1.07 -25.62 28.17
C PRO A 74 1.95 -26.47 27.24
N ASP A 75 2.49 -25.87 26.18
CA ASP A 75 3.29 -26.58 25.17
C ASP A 75 4.79 -26.67 25.51
N CYS A 76 5.31 -25.82 26.40
CA CYS A 76 6.75 -25.79 26.70
C CYS A 76 7.12 -25.90 28.20
N ASN A 77 6.13 -25.91 29.09
CA ASN A 77 6.23 -26.24 30.51
C ASN A 77 7.36 -25.53 31.28
N LYS A 78 7.54 -24.21 31.08
CA LYS A 78 8.50 -23.37 31.82
C LYS A 78 7.91 -22.03 32.26
N ASN A 79 8.31 -21.58 33.46
CA ASN A 79 7.92 -20.31 34.07
C ASN A 79 8.55 -19.12 33.34
N PHE A 80 7.82 -18.01 33.28
CA PHE A 80 8.35 -16.72 32.84
C PHE A 80 9.35 -16.21 33.89
N ARG A 81 10.53 -15.77 33.46
CA ARG A 81 11.43 -14.93 34.27
C ARG A 81 11.81 -13.72 33.45
N PRO A 82 11.77 -12.49 34.00
CA PRO A 82 12.26 -11.33 33.27
C PRO A 82 13.79 -11.43 33.12
N PRO A 83 14.36 -11.15 31.93
CA PRO A 83 15.79 -11.25 31.74
C PRO A 83 16.50 -10.06 32.40
N GLN A 84 17.24 -10.31 33.47
CA GLN A 84 18.35 -9.45 33.88
C GLN A 84 19.50 -9.67 32.86
N ARG A 85 19.80 -8.64 32.08
CA ARG A 85 20.74 -8.55 30.94
C ARG A 85 20.28 -9.21 29.64
N TRP A 86 20.14 -8.37 28.62
CA TRP A 86 19.98 -8.76 27.22
C TRP A 86 21.35 -9.07 26.60
N PRO A 87 21.47 -10.08 25.72
CA PRO A 87 22.72 -10.34 25.01
C PRO A 87 23.11 -9.14 24.13
N GLU A 88 24.39 -8.80 24.16
CA GLU A 88 25.02 -7.86 23.22
C GLU A 88 24.92 -8.43 21.79
N ASP A 89 24.51 -7.58 20.85
CA ASP A 89 24.33 -7.82 19.41
C ASP A 89 22.99 -8.42 18.95
N GLN A 90 21.98 -7.57 18.73
CA GLN A 90 20.82 -7.90 17.89
C GLN A 90 20.65 -6.93 16.72
N THR A 91 20.28 -7.51 15.58
CA THR A 91 20.01 -6.84 14.30
C THR A 91 18.51 -6.60 14.15
N PHE A 92 18.11 -5.36 13.90
CA PHE A 92 16.69 -4.99 13.72
C PHE A 92 16.39 -4.63 12.26
N VAL A 93 15.30 -5.18 11.71
CA VAL A 93 14.83 -4.92 10.33
C VAL A 93 13.48 -4.21 10.37
N CYS A 94 13.39 -3.05 9.72
CA CYS A 94 12.12 -2.35 9.55
C CYS A 94 11.24 -3.08 8.54
N LEU A 95 10.08 -3.60 8.96
CA LEU A 95 9.11 -4.32 8.11
C LEU A 95 8.46 -3.45 7.02
N LYS A 96 8.65 -2.12 7.05
CA LYS A 96 8.08 -1.18 6.08
C LYS A 96 9.07 -0.72 5.01
N CYS A 97 10.38 -0.66 5.32
CA CYS A 97 11.41 -0.17 4.39
C CYS A 97 12.67 -1.05 4.28
N GLY A 98 12.76 -2.16 5.01
CA GLY A 98 13.84 -3.16 4.89
C GLY A 98 15.21 -2.75 5.42
N ILE A 99 15.35 -1.58 6.05
CA ILE A 99 16.63 -1.11 6.60
C ILE A 99 17.01 -1.94 7.83
N VAL A 100 18.30 -2.31 7.87
CA VAL A 100 18.94 -3.12 8.92
C VAL A 100 19.77 -2.20 9.82
N THR A 101 19.51 -2.20 11.12
CA THR A 101 20.29 -1.41 12.10
C THR A 101 20.89 -2.31 13.19
N HIS A 102 22.02 -1.88 13.76
CA HIS A 102 22.69 -2.53 14.89
C HIS A 102 22.78 -1.52 16.05
N GLY A 103 22.19 -1.82 17.21
CA GLY A 103 22.26 -0.98 18.41
C GLY A 103 21.02 -1.03 19.31
N TYR A 104 21.16 -0.54 20.54
CA TYR A 104 20.13 -0.53 21.59
C TYR A 104 19.12 0.63 21.45
N PHE A 105 17.85 0.38 21.76
CA PHE A 105 16.83 1.41 22.03
C PHE A 105 16.45 1.37 23.52
N CYS A 106 16.55 2.51 24.21
CA CYS A 106 15.83 2.76 25.46
C CYS A 106 14.77 3.83 25.20
N ILE A 107 13.55 3.58 25.70
CA ILE A 107 12.43 4.52 25.63
C ILE A 107 12.55 5.46 26.85
N ASP A 108 12.71 6.75 26.56
CA ASP A 108 12.64 7.93 27.42
C ASP A 108 13.57 8.00 28.66
N GLY A 109 14.48 8.97 28.63
CA GLY A 109 15.53 9.15 29.61
C GLY A 109 15.09 9.92 30.86
N ASN A 110 15.19 9.25 32.01
CA ASN A 110 15.63 9.85 33.28
C ASN A 110 16.20 8.74 34.16
N TYR A 111 17.51 8.79 34.41
CA TYR A 111 18.21 7.91 35.32
C TYR A 111 18.66 8.71 36.55
N ASN A 112 18.59 8.11 37.74
CA ASN A 112 19.42 8.60 38.84
C ASN A 112 20.90 8.28 38.57
N ASN A 113 21.84 8.86 39.34
CA ASN A 113 23.28 8.66 39.16
C ASN A 113 23.76 7.18 39.26
N ASN A 114 22.85 6.24 39.56
CA ASN A 114 23.10 4.81 39.64
C ASN A 114 22.28 3.97 38.61
N GLY A 115 21.53 4.59 37.68
CA GLY A 115 20.95 3.90 36.52
C GLY A 115 19.56 3.25 36.67
N TYR A 116 18.71 3.66 37.63
CA TYR A 116 17.34 3.16 37.76
C TYR A 116 16.28 4.16 37.26
N CYS A 117 15.21 3.68 36.60
CA CYS A 117 14.07 4.46 36.08
C CYS A 117 13.02 4.77 37.18
N LEU A 118 12.43 5.96 37.13
CA LEU A 118 11.35 6.44 38.02
C LEU A 118 10.13 6.84 37.16
N GLU A 119 8.92 6.64 37.71
CA GLU A 119 7.54 6.70 37.14
C GLU A 119 7.14 7.78 36.10
N PRO A 120 5.98 7.64 35.38
CA PRO A 120 5.80 8.20 34.04
C PRO A 120 5.20 9.61 34.00
N VAL A 121 5.81 10.49 33.22
CA VAL A 121 5.18 11.69 32.66
C VAL A 121 5.66 11.85 31.21
N GLY A 122 4.72 12.12 30.30
CA GLY A 122 4.90 11.99 28.85
C GLY A 122 5.81 12.99 28.13
N ASP A 123 5.83 12.79 26.81
CA ASP A 123 6.49 13.49 25.70
C ASP A 123 7.88 12.99 25.26
N LEU A 124 7.92 12.43 24.03
CA LEU A 124 9.09 11.88 23.34
C LEU A 124 10.15 12.94 23.03
N VAL A 125 11.41 12.68 23.40
CA VAL A 125 12.59 13.44 22.95
C VAL A 125 13.61 12.49 22.30
N PHE A 126 13.92 12.71 21.02
CA PHE A 126 14.86 11.85 20.26
C PHE A 126 16.33 12.29 20.42
N ALA A 127 17.20 11.36 20.83
CA ALA A 127 18.62 11.61 21.13
C ALA A 127 19.60 11.51 19.95
N CYS A 128 19.15 11.67 18.70
CA CYS A 128 20.06 11.73 17.55
C CYS A 128 19.57 12.74 16.51
N ARG A 129 20.47 13.65 16.10
CA ARG A 129 20.18 14.74 15.16
C ARG A 129 19.70 14.22 13.79
N ASP A 130 20.12 13.00 13.40
CA ASP A 130 19.69 12.33 12.16
C ASP A 130 18.37 11.56 12.33
N ALA A 131 18.11 11.00 13.53
CA ALA A 131 16.85 10.34 13.85
C ALA A 131 15.70 11.35 13.99
N LEU A 132 15.97 12.58 14.47
CA LEU A 132 14.98 13.65 14.56
C LEU A 132 14.55 14.14 13.16
N ALA A 133 15.47 14.25 12.20
CA ALA A 133 15.13 14.58 10.82
C ALA A 133 14.29 13.47 10.14
N CYS A 134 14.57 12.20 10.47
CA CYS A 134 13.82 11.05 9.98
C CYS A 134 12.43 10.96 10.63
N ALA A 135 12.32 11.13 11.95
CA ALA A 135 11.08 11.07 12.70
C ALA A 135 10.17 12.28 12.45
N ILE A 136 10.70 13.50 12.27
CA ILE A 136 9.89 14.67 11.87
C ILE A 136 9.31 14.48 10.46
N ARG A 137 10.05 13.81 9.56
CA ARG A 137 9.56 13.48 8.21
C ARG A 137 8.50 12.36 8.24
N VAL A 138 8.64 11.38 9.13
CA VAL A 138 7.66 10.29 9.32
C VAL A 138 6.41 10.77 10.07
N MET A 139 6.54 11.63 11.08
CA MET A 139 5.42 12.13 11.89
C MET A 139 4.62 13.25 11.21
N ARG A 140 5.23 14.07 10.34
CA ARG A 140 4.45 14.94 9.44
C ARG A 140 3.55 14.14 8.49
N ASN A 141 3.89 12.88 8.22
CA ASN A 141 3.15 11.99 7.32
C ASN A 141 2.25 10.97 8.04
N SER A 142 2.24 10.92 9.38
CA SER A 142 1.32 10.03 10.13
C SER A 142 -0.07 10.63 10.36
N VAL A 143 -0.29 11.87 9.89
CA VAL A 143 -1.64 12.47 9.73
C VAL A 143 -2.20 12.19 8.32
N SER A 144 -1.45 11.51 7.45
CA SER A 144 -2.00 10.89 6.25
C SER A 144 -2.67 9.59 6.67
N GLN A 145 -3.99 9.64 6.82
CA GLN A 145 -4.87 8.51 7.09
C GLN A 145 -4.54 7.30 6.19
N GLU A 146 -4.96 6.12 6.61
CA GLU A 146 -5.17 4.93 5.77
C GLU A 146 -6.02 5.31 4.56
N ILE A 147 -5.38 5.84 3.52
CA ILE A 147 -5.96 6.01 2.22
C ILE A 147 -5.67 4.69 1.51
N GLN A 148 -6.71 3.94 1.24
CA GLN A 148 -6.71 3.02 0.12
C GLN A 148 -6.34 3.87 -1.11
N MET A 149 -5.07 3.89 -1.50
CA MET A 149 -4.47 4.87 -2.42
C MET A 149 -5.00 4.68 -3.84
N SER A 150 -6.23 5.13 -4.07
CA SER A 150 -6.72 5.36 -5.42
C SER A 150 -5.95 6.56 -6.00
N GLU A 151 -5.48 6.45 -7.24
CA GLU A 151 -4.84 7.56 -7.99
C GLU A 151 -5.75 8.79 -8.13
N PHE A 152 -7.03 8.67 -7.78
CA PHE A 152 -8.00 9.74 -7.84
C PHE A 152 -7.96 10.59 -6.57
N ASN A 153 -7.29 11.73 -6.64
CA ASN A 153 -7.28 12.73 -5.57
C ASN A 153 -7.60 14.11 -6.14
N VAL A 154 -8.56 14.81 -5.51
CA VAL A 154 -8.89 16.20 -5.82
C VAL A 154 -8.15 17.07 -4.83
N VAL A 155 -7.00 17.60 -5.22
CA VAL A 155 -6.06 18.22 -4.27
C VAL A 155 -5.76 19.67 -4.62
N VAL A 156 -5.55 20.46 -3.57
CA VAL A 156 -5.00 21.81 -3.71
C VAL A 156 -3.52 21.73 -4.02
N ILE A 157 -3.12 22.43 -5.06
CA ILE A 157 -1.74 22.48 -5.55
C ILE A 157 -1.29 23.93 -5.69
N GLN A 158 0.01 24.14 -5.56
CA GLN A 158 0.64 25.38 -5.99
C GLN A 158 1.11 25.23 -7.43
N LEU A 159 0.72 26.15 -8.30
CA LEU A 159 1.09 26.10 -9.71
C LEU A 159 2.57 26.47 -9.90
N GLY A 160 3.29 25.63 -10.64
CA GLY A 160 4.64 25.95 -11.11
C GLY A 160 4.61 26.78 -12.39
N LYS A 161 5.64 26.58 -13.22
CA LYS A 161 5.81 27.31 -14.47
C LYS A 161 4.62 27.13 -15.43
N ILE A 162 4.06 28.25 -15.88
CA ILE A 162 3.02 28.31 -16.90
C ILE A 162 3.64 28.74 -18.24
N GLY A 163 3.51 27.89 -19.26
CA GLY A 163 3.97 28.16 -20.62
C GLY A 163 2.85 28.62 -21.55
N LYS A 164 3.17 29.39 -22.59
CA LYS A 164 2.21 29.72 -23.67
C LYS A 164 1.89 28.47 -24.48
N HIS A 165 0.61 28.27 -24.82
CA HIS A 165 0.23 27.21 -25.74
C HIS A 165 0.76 27.51 -27.16
N PRO A 166 1.51 26.61 -27.81
CA PRO A 166 2.19 26.91 -29.08
C PRO A 166 1.21 27.24 -30.21
N ASN A 167 0.03 26.62 -30.21
CA ASN A 167 -0.99 26.78 -31.25
C ASN A 167 -2.20 27.63 -30.80
N ALA A 168 -2.08 28.43 -29.73
CA ALA A 168 -3.19 29.26 -29.25
C ALA A 168 -2.74 30.53 -28.52
N ASP A 169 -3.41 31.65 -28.80
CA ASP A 169 -3.14 32.92 -28.12
C ASP A 169 -3.87 33.08 -26.78
N THR A 170 -4.99 32.38 -26.61
CA THR A 170 -5.84 32.49 -25.41
C THR A 170 -5.63 31.35 -24.41
N LEU A 171 -4.72 30.41 -24.71
CA LEU A 171 -4.48 29.24 -23.86
C LEU A 171 -3.02 29.19 -23.40
N SER A 172 -2.85 28.66 -22.21
CA SER A 172 -1.57 28.35 -21.60
C SER A 172 -1.56 26.89 -21.16
N ILE A 173 -0.37 26.35 -20.89
CA ILE A 173 -0.18 24.98 -20.40
C ILE A 173 0.70 24.99 -19.17
N THR A 174 0.37 24.16 -18.19
CA THR A 174 1.18 23.88 -17.01
C THR A 174 1.27 22.38 -16.78
N HIS A 175 2.23 21.97 -15.95
CA HIS A 175 2.36 20.58 -15.50
C HIS A 175 2.13 20.54 -13.99
N VAL A 176 1.31 19.58 -13.56
CA VAL A 176 0.91 19.45 -12.15
C VAL A 176 1.21 18.05 -11.65
N LEU A 177 1.36 17.90 -10.32
CA LEU A 177 1.56 16.61 -9.64
C LEU A 177 2.62 15.73 -10.33
N GLY A 178 3.75 16.33 -10.69
CA GLY A 178 4.76 15.75 -11.57
C GLY A 178 4.62 16.30 -12.99
N ASP A 179 4.21 15.45 -13.92
CA ASP A 179 4.22 15.69 -15.37
C ASP A 179 2.82 15.45 -15.99
N TYR A 180 1.76 15.83 -15.26
CA TYR A 180 0.39 15.83 -15.79
C TYR A 180 0.14 17.16 -16.52
N PRO A 181 -0.02 17.15 -17.86
CA PRO A 181 -0.23 18.37 -18.61
C PRO A 181 -1.67 18.87 -18.45
N VAL A 182 -1.85 20.14 -18.09
CA VAL A 182 -3.17 20.76 -18.00
C VAL A 182 -3.19 22.07 -18.77
N ILE A 183 -4.15 22.20 -19.69
CA ILE A 183 -4.40 23.42 -20.44
C ILE A 183 -5.36 24.31 -19.64
N LEU A 184 -4.99 25.57 -19.53
CA LEU A 184 -5.77 26.63 -18.89
C LEU A 184 -5.93 27.83 -19.82
N ARG A 185 -6.89 28.71 -19.53
CA ARG A 185 -7.02 29.98 -20.24
C ARG A 185 -5.94 30.95 -19.77
N THR A 186 -5.30 31.63 -20.70
CA THR A 186 -4.27 32.63 -20.37
C THR A 186 -4.87 33.76 -19.54
N GLY A 187 -4.24 34.06 -18.39
CA GLY A 187 -4.67 35.10 -17.45
C GLY A 187 -5.54 34.60 -16.29
N ASP A 188 -6.03 33.36 -16.32
CA ASP A 188 -6.84 32.81 -15.22
C ASP A 188 -5.98 32.46 -13.98
N PHE A 189 -4.69 32.16 -14.21
CA PHE A 189 -3.70 31.81 -13.20
C PHE A 189 -2.33 32.38 -13.55
N GLN A 190 -1.51 32.58 -12.53
CA GLN A 190 -0.08 32.88 -12.59
C GLN A 190 0.75 31.83 -11.81
N GLU A 191 2.05 31.80 -12.05
CA GLU A 191 2.98 30.94 -11.30
C GLU A 191 2.94 31.30 -9.80
N GLY A 192 2.88 30.28 -8.94
CA GLY A 192 2.74 30.42 -7.50
C GLY A 192 1.30 30.45 -6.97
N ASP A 193 0.29 30.59 -7.84
CA ASP A 193 -1.12 30.57 -7.43
C ASP A 193 -1.54 29.21 -6.85
N LEU A 194 -2.51 29.25 -5.94
CA LEU A 194 -3.20 28.05 -5.45
C LEU A 194 -4.38 27.69 -6.37
N ALA A 195 -4.39 26.44 -6.82
CA ALA A 195 -5.45 25.88 -7.64
C ALA A 195 -5.87 24.51 -7.11
N VAL A 196 -7.10 24.10 -7.42
CA VAL A 196 -7.53 22.71 -7.22
C VAL A 196 -7.34 21.96 -8.53
N TYR A 197 -6.57 20.86 -8.47
CA TYR A 197 -6.49 19.92 -9.57
C TYR A 197 -7.62 18.90 -9.50
N ILE A 198 -8.36 18.78 -10.59
CA ILE A 198 -9.45 17.83 -10.74
C ILE A 198 -9.06 16.82 -11.81
N PRO A 199 -8.82 15.55 -11.43
CA PRO A 199 -8.40 14.52 -12.38
C PRO A 199 -9.52 14.16 -13.36
N VAL A 200 -9.13 13.47 -14.44
CA VAL A 200 -10.10 12.82 -15.34
C VAL A 200 -10.96 11.81 -14.58
N ASP A 201 -12.14 11.53 -15.12
CA ASP A 201 -13.18 10.71 -14.49
C ASP A 201 -13.83 11.33 -13.24
N ALA A 202 -13.49 12.57 -12.89
CA ALA A 202 -14.22 13.32 -11.87
C ALA A 202 -15.62 13.69 -12.37
N LEU A 203 -16.62 13.43 -11.54
CA LEU A 203 -17.99 13.87 -11.66
C LEU A 203 -18.15 15.16 -10.85
N VAL A 204 -18.33 16.28 -11.55
CA VAL A 204 -18.37 17.62 -10.96
C VAL A 204 -19.79 18.22 -11.04
N PRO A 205 -20.30 18.84 -9.96
CA PRO A 205 -21.63 19.44 -9.95
C PRO A 205 -21.62 20.82 -10.64
N VAL A 206 -22.34 20.99 -11.74
CA VAL A 206 -22.35 22.27 -12.49
C VAL A 206 -23.14 23.39 -11.81
N ALA A 207 -23.82 23.08 -10.70
CA ALA A 207 -24.41 24.08 -9.80
C ALA A 207 -23.35 24.92 -9.08
N ASP A 208 -22.13 24.39 -8.92
CA ASP A 208 -21.00 25.17 -8.43
C ASP A 208 -20.51 26.14 -9.51
N SER A 209 -20.30 27.41 -9.15
CA SER A 209 -19.87 28.46 -10.09
C SER A 209 -18.54 28.14 -10.78
N ARG A 210 -17.68 27.35 -10.14
CA ARG A 210 -16.40 26.89 -10.71
C ARG A 210 -16.58 25.89 -11.85
N PHE A 211 -17.72 25.22 -11.93
CA PHE A 211 -18.04 24.21 -12.95
C PHE A 211 -19.18 24.63 -13.89
N ALA A 212 -19.78 25.80 -13.67
CA ALA A 212 -20.91 26.28 -14.45
C ALA A 212 -20.66 26.30 -15.98
N PHE A 213 -19.41 26.52 -16.40
CA PHE A 213 -19.03 26.50 -17.82
C PHE A 213 -19.14 25.11 -18.48
N LEU A 214 -19.23 24.04 -17.69
CA LEU A 214 -19.43 22.67 -18.14
C LEU A 214 -20.90 22.26 -18.25
N ALA A 215 -21.85 23.17 -17.99
CA ALA A 215 -23.28 22.86 -17.96
C ALA A 215 -23.81 22.23 -19.26
N SER A 216 -23.22 22.57 -20.41
CA SER A 216 -23.58 21.97 -21.71
C SER A 216 -23.14 20.52 -21.87
N GLU A 217 -22.14 20.07 -21.11
CA GLU A 217 -21.61 18.70 -21.09
C GLU A 217 -22.21 17.87 -19.95
N ALA A 218 -23.06 18.47 -19.11
CA ALA A 218 -23.61 17.86 -17.91
C ALA A 218 -24.84 17.00 -18.20
N LYS A 219 -24.96 15.89 -17.49
CA LYS A 219 -26.18 15.09 -17.39
C LYS A 219 -26.68 15.14 -15.95
N ASP A 220 -27.95 15.47 -15.75
CA ASP A 220 -28.58 15.57 -14.43
C ASP A 220 -27.82 16.51 -13.47
N GLY A 221 -27.27 17.61 -14.01
CA GLY A 221 -26.49 18.59 -13.25
C GLY A 221 -25.06 18.17 -12.91
N ILE A 222 -24.58 17.04 -13.45
CA ILE A 222 -23.23 16.51 -13.23
C ILE A 222 -22.47 16.42 -14.55
N ALA A 223 -21.31 17.05 -14.65
CA ALA A 223 -20.39 16.91 -15.78
C ALA A 223 -19.26 15.92 -15.44
N ARG A 224 -18.80 15.15 -16.43
CA ARG A 224 -17.61 14.28 -16.28
C ARG A 224 -16.40 14.96 -16.89
N ILE A 225 -15.33 15.10 -16.11
CA ILE A 225 -14.04 15.55 -16.61
C ILE A 225 -13.41 14.45 -17.46
N LYS A 226 -13.10 14.78 -18.71
CA LYS A 226 -12.47 13.87 -19.67
C LYS A 226 -11.14 14.47 -20.12
N ALA A 227 -10.21 13.61 -20.53
CA ALA A 227 -9.02 14.08 -21.24
C ALA A 227 -9.44 14.74 -22.55
N LYS A 228 -8.77 15.84 -22.91
CA LYS A 228 -9.05 16.61 -24.14
C LYS A 228 -7.76 16.85 -24.89
N ARG A 229 -7.87 16.96 -26.22
CA ARG A 229 -6.81 17.50 -27.08
C ARG A 229 -7.27 18.83 -27.64
N LEU A 230 -6.63 19.91 -27.22
CA LEU A 230 -6.96 21.26 -27.69
C LEU A 230 -5.85 21.71 -28.63
N ARG A 231 -6.20 21.91 -29.91
CA ARG A 231 -5.28 22.39 -30.96
C ARG A 231 -3.96 21.59 -31.01
N GLY A 232 -4.08 20.26 -30.93
CA GLY A 232 -2.96 19.32 -31.00
C GLY A 232 -2.32 18.96 -29.66
N ILE A 233 -2.52 19.76 -28.61
CA ILE A 233 -1.87 19.54 -27.31
C ILE A 233 -2.81 18.80 -26.35
N PHE A 234 -2.27 17.80 -25.66
CA PHE A 234 -3.00 16.95 -24.72
C PHE A 234 -3.17 17.64 -23.36
N SER A 235 -4.35 17.48 -22.77
CA SER A 235 -4.70 17.98 -21.43
C SER A 235 -5.37 16.87 -20.63
N LEU A 236 -4.88 16.66 -19.42
CA LEU A 236 -5.28 15.60 -18.52
C LEU A 236 -5.76 16.21 -17.20
N GLY A 237 -7.07 16.47 -17.11
CA GLY A 237 -7.72 17.07 -15.94
C GLY A 237 -8.11 18.54 -16.15
N LEU A 238 -8.50 19.18 -15.05
CA LEU A 238 -8.98 20.56 -14.99
C LEU A 238 -8.36 21.28 -13.78
N LEU A 239 -8.13 22.59 -13.91
CA LEU A 239 -7.76 23.48 -12.82
C LEU A 239 -8.89 24.45 -12.52
N VAL A 240 -9.22 24.59 -11.24
CA VAL A 240 -10.14 25.63 -10.75
C VAL A 240 -9.49 26.41 -9.60
N LYS A 241 -9.99 27.61 -9.33
CA LYS A 241 -9.47 28.45 -8.25
C LYS A 241 -9.66 27.77 -6.89
N SER A 242 -8.62 27.79 -6.06
CA SER A 242 -8.69 27.31 -4.68
C SER A 242 -9.47 28.29 -3.80
N ASP A 243 -10.13 27.77 -2.78
CA ASP A 243 -10.56 28.59 -1.64
C ASP A 243 -9.30 29.08 -0.88
N PRO A 244 -9.23 30.35 -0.44
CA PRO A 244 -8.11 30.88 0.33
C PRO A 244 -7.86 30.17 1.68
N MET A 245 -8.88 29.49 2.23
CA MET A 245 -8.74 28.74 3.48
C MET A 245 -8.10 27.37 3.29
N TRP A 246 -8.00 26.88 2.05
CA TRP A 246 -7.39 25.59 1.79
C TRP A 246 -5.89 25.68 1.63
N ILE A 247 -5.21 24.63 2.07
CA ILE A 247 -3.74 24.53 2.05
C ILE A 247 -3.29 23.52 0.99
N VAL A 248 -2.07 23.71 0.47
CA VAL A 248 -1.45 22.78 -0.48
C VAL A 248 -1.45 21.36 0.07
N GLY A 249 -1.84 20.39 -0.76
CA GLY A 249 -1.93 18.98 -0.41
C GLY A 249 -3.27 18.55 0.20
N GLN A 250 -4.14 19.50 0.59
CA GLN A 250 -5.46 19.17 1.12
C GLN A 250 -6.31 18.49 0.03
N ASN A 251 -6.87 17.32 0.36
CA ASN A 251 -7.89 16.68 -0.47
C ASN A 251 -9.23 17.37 -0.20
N VAL A 252 -9.78 18.03 -1.22
CA VAL A 252 -11.02 18.81 -1.17
C VAL A 252 -12.15 18.15 -1.94
N GLN A 253 -12.02 16.85 -2.25
CA GLN A 253 -13.02 16.10 -3.03
C GLN A 253 -14.42 16.20 -2.40
N SER A 254 -14.51 15.96 -1.09
CA SER A 254 -15.79 16.00 -0.35
C SER A 254 -16.34 17.42 -0.27
N ASP A 255 -15.47 18.42 -0.06
CA ASP A 255 -15.86 19.84 0.00
C ASP A 255 -16.46 20.33 -1.32
N LEU A 256 -16.04 19.76 -2.44
CA LEU A 256 -16.53 20.08 -3.79
C LEU A 256 -17.70 19.20 -4.25
N GLY A 257 -18.13 18.22 -3.45
CA GLY A 257 -19.13 17.25 -3.85
C GLY A 257 -18.71 16.40 -5.06
N ILE A 258 -17.41 16.24 -5.28
CA ILE A 258 -16.87 15.51 -6.45
C ILE A 258 -16.88 14.02 -6.17
N LYS A 259 -17.34 13.25 -7.16
CA LYS A 259 -17.30 11.79 -7.13
C LYS A 259 -16.42 11.26 -8.26
N LYS A 260 -15.90 10.05 -8.12
CA LYS A 260 -15.23 9.36 -9.21
C LYS A 260 -16.27 8.63 -10.07
N TYR A 261 -16.16 8.76 -11.38
CA TYR A 261 -16.92 7.95 -12.31
C TYR A 261 -16.36 6.53 -12.30
N GLU A 262 -17.22 5.57 -11.96
CA GLU A 262 -16.93 4.15 -12.14
C GLU A 262 -17.69 3.63 -13.36
N PRO A 263 -17.01 3.02 -14.35
CA PRO A 263 -17.70 2.37 -15.45
C PRO A 263 -18.56 1.20 -14.90
N PRO A 264 -19.68 0.87 -15.55
CA PRO A 264 -20.47 -0.31 -15.19
C PRO A 264 -19.58 -1.56 -15.18
N GLU A 265 -19.68 -2.37 -14.12
CA GLU A 265 -18.90 -3.60 -14.04
C GLU A 265 -19.24 -4.54 -15.20
N PRO A 266 -18.25 -5.08 -15.91
CA PRO A 266 -18.46 -6.18 -16.83
C PRO A 266 -19.12 -7.37 -16.12
N VAL A 267 -20.17 -7.91 -16.74
CA VAL A 267 -21.02 -8.99 -16.22
C VAL A 267 -20.24 -10.25 -15.79
N ASN A 268 -18.99 -10.41 -16.26
CA ASN A 268 -18.17 -11.62 -16.05
C ASN A 268 -17.17 -11.54 -14.89
N PHE A 269 -17.18 -10.49 -14.05
CA PHE A 269 -16.32 -10.41 -12.85
C PHE A 269 -16.90 -11.05 -11.59
N GLY A 270 -18.10 -11.63 -11.68
CA GLY A 270 -18.74 -12.36 -10.58
C GLY A 270 -18.06 -13.69 -10.22
N GLY A 271 -18.51 -14.30 -9.12
CA GLY A 271 -18.09 -15.62 -8.65
C GLY A 271 -17.83 -15.63 -7.14
N ASP A 272 -18.12 -16.77 -6.52
CA ASP A 272 -17.98 -16.96 -5.08
C ASP A 272 -16.53 -16.80 -4.64
N ASN A 273 -16.35 -16.10 -3.52
CA ASN A 273 -15.05 -16.00 -2.86
C ASN A 273 -14.92 -17.11 -1.82
N GLU A 274 -13.70 -17.61 -1.62
CA GLU A 274 -13.35 -18.41 -0.44
C GLU A 274 -12.48 -17.59 0.51
N LYS A 275 -12.27 -18.10 1.72
CA LYS A 275 -11.47 -17.43 2.75
C LYS A 275 -10.03 -17.24 2.27
N ASP A 276 -9.50 -16.04 2.41
CA ASP A 276 -8.11 -15.74 2.09
C ASP A 276 -7.18 -16.56 3.01
N PRO A 277 -6.23 -17.34 2.47
CA PRO A 277 -5.32 -18.15 3.27
C PRO A 277 -4.18 -17.34 3.91
N GLY A 278 -4.06 -16.03 3.63
CA GLY A 278 -3.11 -15.11 4.25
C GLY A 278 -1.69 -15.13 3.67
N PHE A 279 -1.37 -16.10 2.81
CA PHE A 279 -0.03 -16.21 2.20
C PHE A 279 0.06 -15.74 0.74
N LEU A 280 -1.04 -15.59 0.00
CA LEU A 280 -1.01 -15.08 -1.38
C LEU A 280 -1.26 -13.57 -1.37
N PRO A 281 -0.24 -12.70 -1.46
CA PRO A 281 -0.45 -11.26 -1.32
C PRO A 281 -1.08 -10.68 -2.59
N CYS A 282 -1.82 -9.59 -2.43
CA CYS A 282 -2.30 -8.79 -3.57
C CYS A 282 -1.09 -8.28 -4.34
N TYR A 283 -1.25 -8.08 -5.66
CA TYR A 283 -0.20 -7.43 -6.42
C TYR A 283 -0.03 -5.98 -5.96
N THR A 284 1.20 -5.46 -6.01
CA THR A 284 1.48 -4.08 -5.65
C THR A 284 0.63 -3.11 -6.46
N ASP A 285 0.33 -1.96 -5.86
CA ASP A 285 -0.18 -0.82 -6.62
C ASP A 285 0.90 -0.35 -7.61
N VAL A 286 0.48 -0.06 -8.84
CA VAL A 286 1.35 0.43 -9.91
C VAL A 286 1.07 1.90 -10.13
N GLU A 287 2.04 2.73 -9.77
CA GLU A 287 1.96 4.19 -9.79
C GLU A 287 2.14 4.76 -11.20
N GLY A 288 1.58 5.94 -11.47
CA GLY A 288 1.72 6.62 -12.75
C GLY A 288 3.13 7.19 -12.99
N LEU A 289 3.72 6.94 -14.15
CA LEU A 289 5.00 7.53 -14.58
C LEU A 289 4.97 9.06 -14.64
N ARG A 290 3.80 9.66 -14.90
CA ARG A 290 3.62 11.11 -14.87
C ARG A 290 3.77 11.68 -13.45
N LYS A 291 3.38 10.92 -12.41
CA LYS A 291 3.56 11.33 -11.01
C LYS A 291 5.02 11.30 -10.60
N TRP A 292 5.78 10.35 -11.15
CA TRP A 292 7.17 10.08 -10.81
C TRP A 292 8.10 10.19 -12.03
N PRO A 293 8.17 11.36 -12.70
CA PRO A 293 8.81 11.47 -14.02
C PRO A 293 10.33 11.27 -13.98
N ASN A 294 10.95 11.44 -12.81
CA ASN A 294 12.39 11.37 -12.57
C ASN A 294 12.80 10.18 -11.69
N LEU A 295 11.88 9.25 -11.40
CA LEU A 295 12.17 8.10 -10.52
C LEU A 295 13.09 7.07 -11.18
N LEU A 296 12.94 6.88 -12.49
CA LEU A 296 13.84 6.07 -13.32
C LEU A 296 14.99 6.96 -13.80
N GLN A 297 16.23 6.52 -13.56
CA GLN A 297 17.42 7.27 -13.95
C GLN A 297 17.79 7.00 -15.40
N ALA A 298 18.30 8.02 -16.11
CA ALA A 298 18.76 7.83 -17.48
C ALA A 298 19.85 6.74 -17.54
N GLY A 299 19.73 5.80 -18.47
CA GLY A 299 20.65 4.67 -18.62
C GLY A 299 20.36 3.47 -17.70
N GLU A 300 19.44 3.60 -16.74
CA GLU A 300 19.01 2.50 -15.88
C GLU A 300 18.45 1.34 -16.71
N GLN A 301 18.84 0.10 -16.41
CA GLN A 301 18.34 -1.06 -17.14
C GLN A 301 16.91 -1.37 -16.72
N ILE A 302 16.00 -1.24 -17.69
CA ILE A 302 14.56 -1.40 -17.49
C ILE A 302 13.98 -2.38 -18.50
N VAL A 303 12.78 -2.86 -18.19
CA VAL A 303 11.89 -3.54 -19.11
C VAL A 303 10.60 -2.75 -19.23
N ILE A 304 10.10 -2.65 -20.47
CA ILE A 304 8.80 -2.07 -20.80
C ILE A 304 7.96 -3.17 -21.42
N SER A 305 6.75 -3.34 -20.89
CA SER A 305 5.74 -4.24 -21.42
C SER A 305 4.48 -3.47 -21.81
N GLU A 306 3.69 -4.05 -22.72
CA GLU A 306 2.37 -3.51 -23.05
C GLU A 306 1.44 -3.64 -21.84
N LYS A 307 0.79 -2.54 -21.46
CA LYS A 307 -0.27 -2.57 -20.46
C LYS A 307 -1.52 -3.21 -21.08
N ILE A 308 -1.86 -4.41 -20.62
CA ILE A 308 -3.07 -5.12 -21.02
C ILE A 308 -4.25 -4.63 -20.18
N HIS A 309 -5.40 -4.45 -20.84
CA HIS A 309 -6.67 -4.05 -20.24
C HIS A 309 -7.53 -5.31 -20.00
N GLY A 310 -7.47 -5.84 -18.79
CA GLY A 310 -8.20 -7.05 -18.42
C GLY A 310 -8.53 -7.08 -16.93
N ALA A 311 -8.45 -8.25 -16.32
CA ALA A 311 -8.55 -8.39 -14.87
C ALA A 311 -7.30 -9.01 -14.28
N ASN A 312 -6.77 -8.32 -13.28
CA ASN A 312 -5.68 -8.81 -12.47
C ASN A 312 -6.01 -10.17 -11.85
N ALA A 313 -5.04 -11.07 -11.90
CA ALA A 313 -5.11 -12.41 -11.39
C ALA A 313 -3.83 -12.78 -10.65
N ARG A 314 -3.98 -13.60 -9.62
CA ARG A 314 -2.87 -14.13 -8.81
C ARG A 314 -3.05 -15.63 -8.58
N PHE A 315 -1.97 -16.38 -8.72
CA PHE A 315 -1.97 -17.84 -8.64
C PHE A 315 -0.79 -18.33 -7.81
N VAL A 316 -1.00 -19.32 -6.95
CA VAL A 316 0.11 -20.01 -6.27
C VAL A 316 -0.26 -21.46 -5.98
N TRP A 317 0.69 -22.37 -6.15
CA TRP A 317 0.57 -23.71 -5.61
C TRP A 317 1.17 -23.73 -4.19
N GLN A 318 0.35 -24.08 -3.20
CA GLN A 318 0.77 -24.13 -1.80
C GLN A 318 -0.17 -25.06 -1.02
N ASN A 319 0.40 -25.87 -0.12
CA ASN A 319 -0.34 -26.84 0.70
C ASN A 319 -1.17 -27.79 -0.17
N ASP A 320 -0.53 -28.42 -1.15
CA ASP A 320 -1.07 -29.45 -2.04
C ASP A 320 -2.31 -29.04 -2.86
N ARG A 321 -2.46 -27.74 -3.11
CA ARG A 321 -3.49 -27.23 -4.04
C ARG A 321 -3.07 -25.93 -4.71
N LEU A 322 -3.74 -25.65 -5.83
CA LEU A 322 -3.73 -24.34 -6.48
C LEU A 322 -4.67 -23.37 -5.75
N TRP A 323 -4.16 -22.18 -5.49
CA TRP A 323 -4.90 -21.02 -5.03
C TRP A 323 -5.03 -20.02 -6.17
N VAL A 324 -6.25 -19.52 -6.37
CA VAL A 324 -6.60 -18.63 -7.48
C VAL A 324 -7.28 -17.40 -6.92
N GLY A 325 -6.82 -16.21 -7.30
CA GLY A 325 -7.38 -14.95 -6.82
C GLY A 325 -7.53 -13.91 -7.91
N SER A 326 -8.48 -13.00 -7.68
CA SER A 326 -8.52 -11.69 -8.32
C SER A 326 -7.53 -10.74 -7.65
N HIS A 327 -7.61 -9.44 -7.96
CA HIS A 327 -6.82 -8.42 -7.29
C HIS A 327 -6.89 -8.48 -5.76
N THR A 328 -8.10 -8.61 -5.20
CA THR A 328 -8.33 -8.51 -3.74
C THR A 328 -8.92 -9.77 -3.11
N CYS A 329 -9.54 -10.66 -3.89
CA CYS A 329 -10.27 -11.81 -3.34
C CYS A 329 -9.67 -13.13 -3.81
N ILE A 330 -9.76 -14.15 -2.96
CA ILE A 330 -9.51 -15.54 -3.36
C ILE A 330 -10.82 -16.14 -3.86
N LYS A 331 -10.75 -16.84 -4.99
CA LYS A 331 -11.90 -17.35 -5.70
C LYS A 331 -12.12 -18.81 -5.38
N LYS A 332 -13.36 -19.15 -5.00
CA LYS A 332 -13.77 -20.55 -4.85
C LYS A 332 -13.71 -21.25 -6.21
N ARG A 333 -13.27 -22.51 -6.22
CA ARG A 333 -13.12 -23.29 -7.46
C ARG A 333 -14.44 -23.42 -8.22
N ASP A 334 -14.51 -22.79 -9.37
CA ASP A 334 -15.64 -22.86 -10.31
C ASP A 334 -15.12 -22.68 -11.74
N ALA A 335 -15.32 -23.69 -12.60
CA ALA A 335 -14.86 -23.67 -13.98
C ALA A 335 -15.55 -22.61 -14.86
N ASN A 336 -16.67 -22.03 -14.39
CA ASN A 336 -17.38 -20.95 -15.08
C ASN A 336 -16.87 -19.56 -14.67
N ASN A 337 -16.18 -19.46 -13.54
CA ASN A 337 -15.59 -18.21 -13.08
C ASN A 337 -14.37 -17.84 -13.94
N LEU A 338 -14.22 -16.55 -14.23
CA LEU A 338 -13.16 -15.99 -15.08
C LEU A 338 -11.75 -16.48 -14.73
N TRP A 339 -11.37 -16.40 -13.46
CA TRP A 339 -10.00 -16.70 -13.01
C TRP A 339 -9.71 -18.19 -13.01
N TRP A 340 -10.66 -19.01 -12.54
CA TRP A 340 -10.51 -20.46 -12.55
C TRP A 340 -10.57 -21.04 -13.97
N LYS A 341 -11.42 -20.50 -14.84
CA LYS A 341 -11.45 -20.87 -16.25
C LYS A 341 -10.08 -20.64 -16.91
N ALA A 342 -9.46 -19.47 -16.68
CA ALA A 342 -8.12 -19.18 -17.18
C ALA A 342 -7.06 -20.15 -16.60
N ALA A 343 -7.12 -20.41 -15.29
CA ALA A 343 -6.18 -21.33 -14.62
C ALA A 343 -6.27 -22.77 -15.15
N LEU A 344 -7.49 -23.26 -15.41
CA LEU A 344 -7.74 -24.60 -15.94
C LEU A 344 -7.29 -24.72 -17.40
N GLN A 345 -7.57 -23.71 -18.23
CA GLN A 345 -7.13 -23.67 -19.63
C GLN A 345 -5.61 -23.72 -19.75
N GLU A 346 -4.90 -23.01 -18.88
CA GLU A 346 -3.44 -22.95 -18.84
C GLU A 346 -2.78 -24.11 -18.06
N LYS A 347 -3.58 -25.02 -17.49
CA LYS A 347 -3.12 -26.13 -16.64
C LYS A 347 -2.18 -25.67 -15.51
N LEU A 348 -2.53 -24.55 -14.86
CA LEU A 348 -1.68 -23.95 -13.83
C LEU A 348 -1.46 -24.85 -12.61
N GLU A 349 -2.39 -25.76 -12.34
CA GLU A 349 -2.25 -26.72 -11.24
C GLU A 349 -0.98 -27.58 -11.43
N GLU A 350 -0.83 -28.20 -12.60
CA GLU A 350 0.32 -29.04 -12.96
C GLU A 350 1.62 -28.21 -13.04
N LYS A 351 1.55 -27.04 -13.68
CA LYS A 351 2.73 -26.18 -13.90
C LYS A 351 3.25 -25.58 -12.59
N LEU A 352 2.37 -25.01 -11.75
CA LEU A 352 2.78 -24.31 -10.54
C LEU A 352 3.14 -25.28 -9.40
N ALA A 353 2.66 -26.53 -9.44
CA ALA A 353 3.10 -27.58 -8.51
C ALA A 353 4.61 -27.87 -8.58
N LEU A 354 5.27 -27.55 -9.71
CA LEU A 354 6.72 -27.67 -9.87
C LEU A 354 7.50 -26.60 -9.08
N HIS A 355 6.84 -25.50 -8.71
CA HIS A 355 7.44 -24.40 -7.95
C HIS A 355 6.50 -23.93 -6.82
N PRO A 356 6.28 -24.77 -5.79
CA PRO A 356 5.45 -24.41 -4.65
C PRO A 356 5.95 -23.13 -3.95
N GLY A 357 5.02 -22.30 -3.48
CA GLY A 357 5.36 -21.08 -2.76
C GLY A 357 5.79 -19.89 -3.64
N ILE A 358 5.74 -20.02 -4.97
CA ILE A 358 5.92 -18.89 -5.89
C ILE A 358 4.55 -18.41 -6.37
N ALA A 359 4.18 -17.20 -5.97
CA ALA A 359 3.00 -16.51 -6.47
C ALA A 359 3.28 -15.92 -7.85
N PHE A 360 2.41 -16.20 -8.82
CA PHE A 360 2.44 -15.65 -10.16
C PHE A 360 1.34 -14.61 -10.32
N TYR A 361 1.69 -13.48 -10.94
CA TYR A 361 0.77 -12.39 -11.22
C TYR A 361 0.57 -12.25 -12.73
N ALA A 362 -0.69 -12.12 -13.12
CA ALA A 362 -1.09 -12.12 -14.52
C ALA A 362 -2.31 -11.24 -14.76
N GLU A 363 -2.57 -10.98 -16.03
CA GLU A 363 -3.78 -10.34 -16.51
C GLU A 363 -4.62 -11.35 -17.29
N VAL A 364 -5.87 -11.56 -16.89
CA VAL A 364 -6.87 -12.29 -17.69
C VAL A 364 -7.51 -11.29 -18.67
N TYR A 365 -7.39 -11.54 -19.96
CA TYR A 365 -7.83 -10.60 -21.01
C TYR A 365 -8.53 -11.33 -22.16
N GLY A 366 -9.01 -10.56 -23.16
CA GLY A 366 -9.83 -11.06 -24.26
C GLY A 366 -11.26 -10.56 -24.14
N GLN A 367 -12.26 -11.46 -24.10
CA GLN A 367 -13.66 -11.07 -23.91
C GLN A 367 -14.01 -10.71 -22.45
N VAL A 368 -13.16 -9.90 -21.82
CA VAL A 368 -13.22 -9.55 -20.39
C VAL A 368 -13.65 -8.09 -20.21
N GLN A 369 -12.94 -7.16 -20.84
CA GLN A 369 -13.22 -5.72 -20.80
C GLN A 369 -13.53 -5.18 -22.20
N ASP A 370 -13.45 -3.87 -22.41
CA ASP A 370 -13.78 -3.24 -23.69
C ASP A 370 -12.78 -3.60 -24.80
N LEU A 371 -11.50 -3.76 -24.48
CA LEU A 371 -10.46 -4.22 -25.39
C LEU A 371 -10.47 -5.75 -25.49
N LYS A 372 -10.71 -6.24 -26.72
CA LYS A 372 -10.92 -7.67 -26.99
C LYS A 372 -9.68 -8.42 -27.46
N TYR A 373 -8.63 -7.72 -27.87
CA TYR A 373 -7.34 -8.32 -28.25
C TYR A 373 -7.44 -9.43 -29.31
N GLY A 374 -8.38 -9.31 -30.25
CA GLY A 374 -8.62 -10.32 -31.30
C GLY A 374 -9.21 -11.64 -30.78
N ALA A 375 -9.63 -11.70 -29.52
CA ALA A 375 -10.21 -12.89 -28.93
C ALA A 375 -11.62 -13.16 -29.48
N GLY A 376 -11.86 -14.39 -29.91
CA GLY A 376 -13.17 -14.89 -30.34
C GLY A 376 -14.21 -14.84 -29.21
N LYS A 377 -15.46 -15.19 -29.54
CA LYS A 377 -16.54 -15.21 -28.53
C LYS A 377 -16.19 -16.15 -27.39
N ALA A 378 -16.25 -15.64 -26.15
CA ALA A 378 -15.92 -16.36 -24.92
C ALA A 378 -14.48 -16.90 -24.82
N GLU A 379 -13.57 -16.44 -25.69
CA GLU A 379 -12.14 -16.71 -25.60
C GLU A 379 -11.53 -15.83 -24.50
N LEU A 380 -10.80 -16.48 -23.60
CA LEU A 380 -10.02 -15.87 -22.54
C LEU A 380 -8.55 -16.17 -22.82
N ARG A 381 -7.70 -15.20 -22.50
CA ARG A 381 -6.25 -15.33 -22.56
C ARG A 381 -5.65 -14.92 -21.24
N LEU A 382 -4.46 -15.44 -20.95
CA LEU A 382 -3.72 -15.14 -19.73
C LEU A 382 -2.32 -14.67 -20.10
N ALA A 383 -1.86 -13.58 -19.48
CA ALA A 383 -0.50 -13.10 -19.68
C ALA A 383 0.15 -12.74 -18.34
N PHE A 384 1.27 -13.37 -18.04
CA PHE A 384 2.01 -13.20 -16.79
C PHE A 384 2.98 -12.01 -16.87
N PHE A 385 3.10 -11.25 -15.77
CA PHE A 385 3.99 -10.08 -15.72
C PHE A 385 4.91 -10.04 -14.49
N ASP A 386 4.66 -10.88 -13.48
CA ASP A 386 5.50 -10.97 -12.29
C ASP A 386 5.40 -12.31 -11.57
N ALA A 387 6.37 -12.55 -10.70
CA ALA A 387 6.30 -13.58 -9.68
C ALA A 387 6.93 -13.12 -8.36
N MET A 388 6.47 -13.68 -7.24
CA MET A 388 6.96 -13.39 -5.89
C MET A 388 7.10 -14.69 -5.09
N ASN A 389 8.20 -14.81 -4.34
CA ASN A 389 8.31 -15.84 -3.31
C ASN A 389 7.45 -15.43 -2.09
N ILE A 390 6.43 -16.23 -1.76
CA ILE A 390 5.45 -15.87 -0.73
C ILE A 390 6.02 -15.88 0.69
N VAL A 391 7.13 -16.59 0.93
CA VAL A 391 7.79 -16.68 2.23
C VAL A 391 8.67 -15.46 2.45
N THR A 392 9.53 -15.15 1.48
CA THR A 392 10.47 -14.02 1.59
C THR A 392 9.81 -12.68 1.26
N ARG A 393 8.62 -12.70 0.65
CA ARG A 393 7.90 -11.52 0.12
C ARG A 393 8.72 -10.72 -0.89
N LYS A 394 9.65 -11.37 -1.58
CA LYS A 394 10.48 -10.76 -2.63
C LYS A 394 9.93 -11.11 -4.00
N TYR A 395 9.75 -10.08 -4.82
CA TYR A 395 9.56 -10.26 -6.27
C TYR A 395 10.83 -10.87 -6.88
N LEU A 396 10.66 -11.68 -7.90
CA LEU A 396 11.77 -12.17 -8.70
C LEU A 396 12.29 -11.05 -9.60
N ASP A 397 13.61 -11.01 -9.80
CA ASP A 397 14.19 -10.12 -10.81
C ASP A 397 13.68 -10.51 -12.21
N TRP A 398 13.75 -9.58 -13.17
CA TRP A 398 13.13 -9.79 -14.49
C TRP A 398 13.65 -11.04 -15.20
N GLN A 399 14.97 -11.30 -15.12
CA GLN A 399 15.57 -12.48 -15.77
C GLN A 399 15.12 -13.79 -15.10
N GLU A 400 15.06 -13.83 -13.76
CA GLU A 400 14.58 -14.99 -13.01
C GLU A 400 13.11 -15.30 -13.35
N PHE A 401 12.27 -14.26 -13.42
CA PHE A 401 10.87 -14.40 -13.83
C PHE A 401 10.74 -14.90 -15.28
N LYS A 402 11.56 -14.37 -16.21
CA LYS A 402 11.58 -14.82 -17.61
C LYS A 402 11.91 -16.31 -17.71
N ASP A 403 13.00 -16.72 -17.09
CA ASP A 403 13.48 -18.11 -17.14
C ASP A 403 12.46 -19.07 -16.51
N LEU A 404 11.83 -18.67 -15.40
CA LEU A 404 10.78 -19.45 -14.75
C LEU A 404 9.50 -19.53 -15.58
N ALA A 405 9.05 -18.43 -16.17
CA ALA A 405 7.87 -18.44 -17.03
C ALA A 405 8.09 -19.29 -18.28
N ASP A 406 9.28 -19.19 -18.89
CA ASP A 406 9.63 -19.93 -20.10
C ASP A 406 9.77 -21.43 -19.81
N SER A 407 10.36 -21.82 -18.67
CA SER A 407 10.46 -23.24 -18.28
C SER A 407 9.11 -23.90 -18.03
N LEU A 408 8.11 -23.11 -17.62
CA LEU A 408 6.72 -23.54 -17.41
C LEU A 408 5.82 -23.38 -18.64
N GLY A 409 6.34 -22.82 -19.73
CA GLY A 409 5.55 -22.51 -20.93
C GLY A 409 4.39 -21.55 -20.62
N LEU A 410 4.63 -20.53 -19.79
CA LEU A 410 3.66 -19.50 -19.43
C LEU A 410 3.83 -18.28 -20.34
N GLN A 411 2.75 -17.88 -21.01
CA GLN A 411 2.78 -16.68 -21.85
C GLN A 411 2.95 -15.42 -21.00
N ARG A 412 4.00 -14.66 -21.24
CA ARG A 412 4.24 -13.37 -20.60
C ARG A 412 3.48 -12.24 -21.32
N VAL A 413 3.30 -11.11 -20.64
CA VAL A 413 2.87 -9.86 -21.28
C VAL A 413 3.83 -9.48 -22.43
N PRO A 414 3.34 -8.89 -23.54
CA PRO A 414 4.20 -8.52 -24.65
C PRO A 414 5.28 -7.52 -24.23
N GLY A 415 6.54 -7.85 -24.49
CA GLY A 415 7.66 -6.94 -24.30
C GLY A 415 7.68 -5.88 -25.39
N LEU A 416 7.83 -4.61 -25.00
CA LEU A 416 7.99 -3.47 -25.90
C LEU A 416 9.45 -3.03 -26.01
N TYR A 417 10.21 -3.15 -24.92
CA TYR A 417 11.60 -2.75 -24.86
C TYR A 417 12.30 -3.37 -23.65
N GLU A 418 13.59 -3.71 -23.78
CA GLU A 418 14.47 -4.14 -22.70
C GLU A 418 15.83 -3.48 -22.94
N GLY A 419 16.32 -2.67 -21.98
CA GLY A 419 17.54 -1.89 -22.16
C GLY A 419 17.60 -0.62 -21.31
N PRO A 420 18.51 0.33 -21.62
CA PRO A 420 18.66 1.57 -20.86
C PRO A 420 17.44 2.48 -20.97
N TRP A 421 17.02 3.08 -19.85
CA TRP A 421 15.92 4.05 -19.78
C TRP A 421 16.29 5.39 -20.43
N SER A 422 15.35 5.93 -21.19
CA SER A 422 15.35 7.32 -21.67
C SER A 422 13.91 7.85 -21.74
N GLN A 423 13.73 9.17 -21.68
CA GLN A 423 12.38 9.76 -21.65
C GLN A 423 11.61 9.56 -22.96
N GLU A 424 12.30 9.37 -24.08
CA GLU A 424 11.73 9.10 -25.40
C GLU A 424 10.93 7.78 -25.42
N LEU A 425 11.29 6.82 -24.56
CA LEU A 425 10.60 5.53 -24.45
C LEU A 425 9.15 5.68 -24.00
N ARG A 426 8.75 6.82 -23.43
CA ARG A 426 7.35 7.14 -23.13
C ARG A 426 6.45 7.06 -24.37
N ALA A 427 7.00 7.31 -25.56
CA ALA A 427 6.26 7.19 -26.82
C ALA A 427 5.74 5.76 -27.08
N LEU A 428 6.32 4.74 -26.46
CA LEU A 428 5.86 3.35 -26.55
C LEU A 428 4.49 3.10 -25.89
N ALA A 429 4.00 4.06 -25.10
CA ALA A 429 2.64 4.02 -24.55
C ALA A 429 1.57 4.23 -25.63
N GLU A 430 1.94 4.83 -26.78
CA GLU A 430 1.05 5.05 -27.91
C GLU A 430 1.12 3.90 -28.93
N GLY A 431 0.18 3.92 -29.87
CA GLY A 431 0.16 3.02 -31.03
C GLY A 431 -0.80 1.84 -30.88
N ARG A 432 -0.88 1.03 -31.95
CA ARG A 432 -1.71 -0.21 -31.97
C ARG A 432 -1.18 -1.22 -30.97
N SER A 433 -2.04 -2.05 -30.39
CA SER A 433 -1.59 -3.19 -29.58
C SER A 433 -0.65 -4.11 -30.37
N THR A 434 0.35 -4.67 -29.69
CA THR A 434 1.30 -5.67 -30.23
C THR A 434 0.73 -7.08 -30.24
N ILE A 435 -0.41 -7.31 -29.58
CA ILE A 435 -1.04 -8.62 -29.51
C ILE A 435 -1.64 -8.96 -30.88
N ALA A 436 -1.31 -10.15 -31.40
CA ALA A 436 -1.80 -10.62 -32.69
C ALA A 436 -3.34 -10.62 -32.74
N GLY A 437 -3.90 -10.01 -33.78
CA GLY A 437 -5.34 -9.87 -33.99
C GLY A 437 -5.99 -8.70 -33.23
N ALA A 438 -5.24 -7.93 -32.44
CA ALA A 438 -5.79 -6.75 -31.77
C ALA A 438 -5.99 -5.58 -32.75
N GLU A 439 -7.25 -5.23 -33.01
CA GLU A 439 -7.61 -4.12 -33.90
C GLU A 439 -7.87 -2.80 -33.18
N HIS A 440 -7.10 -2.52 -32.13
CA HIS A 440 -7.25 -1.31 -31.33
C HIS A 440 -5.89 -0.77 -30.88
N ILE A 441 -5.90 0.46 -30.39
CA ILE A 441 -4.77 1.03 -29.67
C ILE A 441 -4.51 0.27 -28.37
N ARG A 442 -3.26 0.23 -27.94
CA ARG A 442 -2.90 -0.29 -26.62
C ARG A 442 -3.38 0.66 -25.53
N GLU A 443 -3.52 0.16 -24.31
CA GLU A 443 -3.82 1.01 -23.16
C GLU A 443 -2.63 1.90 -22.80
N GLY A 444 -1.42 1.35 -22.88
CA GLY A 444 -0.22 2.05 -22.51
C GLY A 444 0.93 1.07 -22.30
N LEU A 445 1.82 1.44 -21.38
CA LEU A 445 2.95 0.63 -20.96
C LEU A 445 3.03 0.47 -19.45
N VAL A 446 3.74 -0.58 -19.03
CA VAL A 446 4.27 -0.75 -17.67
C VAL A 446 5.78 -0.86 -17.77
N VAL A 447 6.50 -0.10 -16.96
CA VAL A 447 7.96 -0.07 -16.90
C VAL A 447 8.44 -0.43 -15.50
N LYS A 448 9.44 -1.31 -15.41
CA LYS A 448 10.15 -1.63 -14.17
C LYS A 448 11.64 -1.83 -14.42
N PRO A 449 12.51 -1.61 -13.42
CA PRO A 449 13.91 -2.00 -13.49
C PRO A 449 14.08 -3.51 -13.71
N VAL A 450 15.17 -3.91 -14.36
CA VAL A 450 15.50 -5.34 -14.56
C VAL A 450 15.78 -6.03 -13.22
N ARG A 451 16.36 -5.29 -12.26
CA ARG A 451 16.57 -5.72 -10.88
C ARG A 451 15.64 -4.99 -9.94
N GLU A 452 14.94 -5.73 -9.09
CA GLU A 452 13.96 -5.19 -8.16
C GLU A 452 14.60 -4.18 -7.19
N ARG A 453 13.96 -3.02 -7.06
CA ARG A 453 14.34 -1.99 -6.09
C ARG A 453 13.13 -1.24 -5.57
N PHE A 454 13.35 -0.59 -4.44
CA PHE A 454 12.33 0.18 -3.74
C PHE A 454 12.80 1.62 -3.57
N ASP A 455 11.84 2.52 -3.67
CA ASP A 455 11.95 3.93 -3.33
C ASP A 455 11.19 4.19 -2.02
N LEU A 456 11.66 5.17 -1.24
CA LEU A 456 11.10 5.46 0.08
C LEU A 456 9.66 6.03 0.01
N GLU A 457 9.30 6.69 -1.08
CA GLU A 457 8.00 7.34 -1.25
C GLU A 457 7.10 6.56 -2.21
N CYS A 458 7.63 6.13 -3.35
CA CYS A 458 6.87 5.38 -4.36
C CYS A 458 6.68 3.90 -3.97
N GLY A 459 7.48 3.35 -3.04
CA GLY A 459 7.50 1.92 -2.74
C GLY A 459 8.22 1.14 -3.84
N ARG A 460 7.65 0.02 -4.30
CA ARG A 460 8.26 -0.77 -5.38
C ARG A 460 8.38 0.10 -6.64
N VAL A 461 9.55 0.13 -7.25
CA VAL A 461 9.74 0.90 -8.49
C VAL A 461 9.19 0.13 -9.67
N ILE A 462 7.90 0.34 -9.92
CA ILE A 462 7.17 -0.10 -11.10
C ILE A 462 6.15 0.97 -11.44
N LEU A 463 6.17 1.44 -12.69
CA LEU A 463 5.37 2.58 -13.12
C LEU A 463 4.55 2.22 -14.36
N LYS A 464 3.39 2.84 -14.51
CA LYS A 464 2.55 2.73 -15.70
C LYS A 464 2.41 4.07 -16.40
N LEU A 465 2.28 4.05 -17.72
CA LEU A 465 1.90 5.22 -18.50
C LEU A 465 0.75 4.82 -19.43
N VAL A 466 -0.43 5.37 -19.18
CA VAL A 466 -1.59 5.23 -20.07
C VAL A 466 -1.41 6.19 -21.25
N GLY A 467 -1.63 5.69 -22.46
CA GLY A 467 -1.49 6.48 -23.69
C GLY A 467 -2.54 7.59 -23.79
N GLU A 468 -2.15 8.73 -24.34
CA GLU A 468 -3.01 9.84 -24.69
C GLU A 468 -4.09 9.41 -25.68
N GLY A 469 -3.75 8.62 -26.70
CA GLY A 469 -4.73 8.06 -27.64
C GLY A 469 -5.79 7.23 -26.91
N TYR A 470 -5.37 6.47 -25.90
CA TYR A 470 -6.27 5.65 -25.10
C TYR A 470 -7.21 6.49 -24.24
N HIS A 471 -6.70 7.54 -23.58
CA HIS A 471 -7.53 8.47 -22.83
C HIS A 471 -8.59 9.17 -23.69
N LEU A 472 -8.24 9.47 -24.95
CA LEU A 472 -9.14 10.16 -25.89
C LEU A 472 -10.19 9.24 -26.53
N ARG A 473 -9.98 7.91 -26.55
CA ARG A 473 -10.89 6.97 -27.23
C ARG A 473 -12.32 6.95 -26.69
N LYS A 474 -12.49 7.25 -25.39
CA LYS A 474 -13.80 7.29 -24.70
C LYS A 474 -14.45 8.67 -24.73
N SER A 475 -13.73 9.66 -25.27
CA SER A 475 -14.21 11.04 -25.46
C SER A 475 -14.74 11.29 -26.87
N ALA A 476 -14.50 10.35 -27.80
CA ALA A 476 -14.96 10.40 -29.19
C ALA A 476 -16.40 9.93 -29.35
#